data_AF-A0A928NTU7-F1
#
_entry.id   AF-A0A928NTU7-F1
#
_cell.length_a   1.000
_cell.length_b   1.000
_cell.length_c   1.000
_cell.angle_alpha   90.00
_cell.angle_beta   90.00
_cell.angle_gamma   90.00
#
_symmetry.space_group_name_H-M   'P 1'
#
loop_
_entity.id
_entity.type
_entity.pdbx_description
1 polymer ?
#
loop_
_entity_poly.entity_id
_entity_poly.type
_entity_poly.pdbx_seq_one_letter_code
_entity_poly.pdbx_strand_id
1 'polypeptide(L)'
;MGIFVYSVEIVLTIVIMNLRGDFMGLFDIFKKKKVELTEEQLRWNKMWDLWVEGKVDSPFSELMEYQSQVNNGGHDQYFTNVENTGDLQKEMSALEQILSEKLNSNLKRAYKAYLVLEEKEGDEKAEETLEQCDDVFYENEEEINQALKEYASKLEQ
;
A
#
# COMPACT_ATOMS: atom_id res chain seq x y z
N MET A 1 -14.09 -18.77 26.19
CA MET A 1 -14.04 -17.72 25.16
C MET A 1 -12.82 -16.87 25.45
N GLY A 2 -11.71 -17.15 24.78
CA GLY A 2 -10.49 -16.37 24.91
C GLY A 2 -10.55 -15.22 23.92
N ILE A 3 -10.60 -13.99 24.44
CA ILE A 3 -10.39 -12.78 23.64
C ILE A 3 -8.88 -12.73 23.39
N PHE A 4 -8.44 -13.07 22.19
CA PHE A 4 -7.07 -12.80 21.75
C PHE A 4 -6.97 -11.29 21.50
N VAL A 5 -6.54 -10.58 22.53
CA VAL A 5 -6.11 -9.18 22.39
C VAL A 5 -4.75 -9.24 21.72
N TYR A 6 -4.73 -9.19 20.38
CA TYR A 6 -3.49 -9.04 19.64
C TYR A 6 -2.92 -7.66 19.97
N SER A 7 -1.82 -7.66 20.73
CA SER A 7 -1.11 -6.44 21.08
C SER A 7 -0.63 -5.76 19.79
N VAL A 8 -0.82 -4.45 19.70
CA VAL A 8 -0.48 -3.56 18.56
C VAL A 8 0.95 -3.79 18.05
N GLU A 9 1.86 -4.25 18.92
CA GLU A 9 3.24 -4.61 18.57
C GLU A 9 3.37 -5.84 17.66
N ILE A 10 2.45 -6.81 17.73
CA ILE A 10 2.49 -8.04 16.90
C ILE A 10 2.02 -7.73 15.48
N VAL A 11 1.00 -6.88 15.31
CA VAL A 11 0.50 -6.47 13.98
C VAL A 11 1.51 -5.56 13.29
N LEU A 12 2.09 -4.58 14.01
CA LEU A 12 3.17 -3.75 13.47
C LEU A 12 4.40 -4.59 13.07
N THR A 13 4.70 -5.64 13.84
CA THR A 13 5.77 -6.60 13.49
C THR A 13 5.40 -7.47 12.29
N ILE A 14 4.15 -7.89 12.10
CA ILE A 14 3.71 -8.67 10.92
C ILE A 14 3.71 -7.80 9.66
N VAL A 15 3.23 -6.56 9.74
CA VAL A 15 3.30 -5.60 8.62
C VAL A 15 4.76 -5.33 8.26
N ILE A 16 5.63 -5.03 9.23
CA ILE A 16 7.08 -4.83 9.00
C ILE A 16 7.80 -6.11 8.54
N MET A 17 7.41 -7.31 9.01
CA MET A 17 8.04 -8.58 8.62
C MET A 17 7.59 -9.07 7.24
N ASN A 18 6.34 -8.81 6.82
CA ASN A 18 5.85 -9.13 5.47
C ASN A 18 6.30 -8.08 4.44
N LEU A 19 6.38 -6.80 4.82
CA LEU A 19 7.07 -5.73 4.06
C LEU A 19 8.53 -6.08 3.76
N ARG A 20 9.20 -6.80 4.66
CA ARG A 20 10.59 -7.25 4.47
C ARG A 20 10.71 -8.51 3.62
N GLY A 21 9.64 -9.27 3.41
CA GLY A 21 9.64 -10.55 2.68
C GLY A 21 9.47 -10.38 1.18
N ASP A 22 8.43 -9.66 0.76
CA ASP A 22 8.04 -9.61 -0.66
C ASP A 22 8.58 -8.38 -1.41
N PHE A 23 8.78 -7.25 -0.72
CA PHE A 23 9.53 -6.13 -1.30
C PHE A 23 11.01 -6.49 -1.49
N MET A 24 11.56 -7.39 -0.66
CA MET A 24 12.90 -7.95 -0.88
C MET A 24 13.01 -8.76 -2.18
N GLY A 25 11.91 -9.28 -2.74
CA GLY A 25 11.92 -10.00 -4.01
C GLY A 25 12.34 -9.13 -5.20
N LEU A 26 11.88 -7.87 -5.23
CA LEU A 26 12.35 -6.85 -6.18
C LEU A 26 13.79 -6.42 -5.90
N PHE A 27 14.19 -6.29 -4.63
CA PHE A 27 15.58 -6.00 -4.24
C PHE A 27 16.55 -7.16 -4.55
N ASP A 28 16.13 -8.42 -4.50
CA ASP A 28 16.97 -9.60 -4.73
C ASP A 28 17.27 -9.84 -6.22
N ILE A 29 16.44 -9.33 -7.13
CA ILE A 29 16.78 -9.25 -8.56
C ILE A 29 18.00 -8.33 -8.76
N PHE A 30 18.10 -7.24 -7.98
CA PHE A 30 19.22 -6.30 -8.03
C PHE A 30 20.49 -6.78 -7.32
N LYS A 31 20.39 -7.65 -6.29
CA LYS A 31 21.57 -8.13 -5.54
C LYS A 31 22.53 -9.04 -6.31
N LYS A 32 22.19 -9.52 -7.51
CA LYS A 32 23.05 -10.48 -8.26
C LYS A 32 24.24 -9.86 -9.02
N LYS A 33 24.46 -8.54 -8.95
CA LYS A 33 25.73 -7.90 -9.34
C LYS A 33 26.01 -6.75 -8.36
N LYS A 34 27.28 -6.51 -8.02
CA LYS A 34 27.71 -5.22 -7.43
C LYS A 34 27.48 -4.12 -8.48
N VAL A 35 26.23 -3.68 -8.61
CA VAL A 35 25.82 -2.54 -9.43
C VAL A 35 25.84 -1.35 -8.50
N GLU A 36 26.62 -0.32 -8.85
CA GLU A 36 26.49 0.98 -8.21
C GLU A 36 25.06 1.48 -8.45
N LEU A 37 24.32 1.73 -7.37
CA LEU A 37 22.95 2.24 -7.47
C LEU A 37 22.98 3.61 -8.12
N THR A 38 22.00 3.87 -8.99
CA THR A 38 21.82 5.21 -9.55
C THR A 38 21.33 6.18 -8.47
N GLU A 39 21.51 7.49 -8.68
CA GLU A 39 20.99 8.49 -7.74
C GLU A 39 19.47 8.37 -7.53
N GLU A 40 18.73 8.00 -8.58
CA GLU A 40 17.29 7.77 -8.52
C GLU A 40 16.96 6.58 -7.59
N GLN A 41 17.70 5.47 -7.72
CA GLN A 41 17.53 4.30 -6.84
C GLN A 41 17.87 4.63 -5.39
N LEU A 42 18.90 5.44 -5.15
CA LEU A 42 19.26 5.87 -3.79
C LEU A 42 18.15 6.74 -3.17
N ARG A 43 17.57 7.66 -3.94
CA ARG A 43 16.44 8.49 -3.46
C ARG A 43 15.19 7.66 -3.21
N TRP A 44 14.89 6.71 -4.09
CA TRP A 44 13.79 5.76 -3.92
C TRP A 44 13.96 4.97 -2.61
N ASN A 45 15.14 4.40 -2.37
CA ASN A 45 15.41 3.65 -1.14
C ASN A 45 15.29 4.55 0.11
N LYS A 46 15.84 5.77 0.06
CA LYS A 46 15.74 6.74 1.16
C LYS A 46 14.28 7.08 1.50
N MET A 47 13.42 7.23 0.50
CA MET A 47 11.98 7.48 0.70
C MET A 47 11.32 6.34 1.48
N TRP A 48 11.57 5.08 1.09
CA TRP A 48 11.05 3.91 1.80
C TRP A 48 11.60 3.77 3.22
N ASP A 49 12.89 4.07 3.43
CA ASP A 49 13.49 4.10 4.77
C ASP A 49 12.81 5.15 5.67
N LEU A 50 12.59 6.36 5.14
CA LEU A 50 11.90 7.43 5.88
C LEU A 50 10.45 7.07 6.21
N TRP A 51 9.77 6.34 5.33
CA TRP A 51 8.40 5.88 5.58
C TRP A 51 8.35 4.86 6.72
N VAL A 52 9.27 3.88 6.73
CA VAL A 52 9.41 2.92 7.84
C VAL A 52 9.74 3.64 9.16
N GLU A 53 10.47 4.75 9.10
CA GLU A 53 10.77 5.58 10.27
C GLU A 53 9.62 6.52 10.68
N GLY A 54 8.49 6.53 9.97
CA GLY A 54 7.35 7.42 10.24
C GLY A 54 7.62 8.90 9.94
N LYS A 55 8.55 9.17 9.01
CA LYS A 55 9.03 10.52 8.65
C LYS A 55 8.55 11.00 7.27
N VAL A 56 7.63 10.26 6.65
CA VAL A 56 6.97 10.68 5.42
C VAL A 56 5.66 11.34 5.78
N ASP A 57 5.44 12.55 5.25
CA ASP A 57 4.22 13.31 5.50
C ASP A 57 3.07 12.84 4.59
N SER A 58 1.85 13.09 5.06
CA SER A 58 0.63 12.94 4.27
C SER A 58 0.65 13.89 3.05
N PRO A 59 0.15 13.48 1.87
CA PRO A 59 -0.55 12.22 1.59
C PRO A 59 0.36 11.06 1.14
N PHE A 60 1.69 11.23 1.19
CA PHE A 60 2.62 10.23 0.66
C PHE A 60 2.77 9.03 1.59
N SER A 61 2.60 9.21 2.90
CA SER A 61 2.60 8.09 3.84
C SER A 61 1.49 7.09 3.54
N GLU A 62 0.29 7.60 3.27
CA GLU A 62 -0.92 6.85 2.93
C GLU A 62 -0.79 6.22 1.54
N LEU A 63 -0.20 6.93 0.57
CA LEU A 63 0.07 6.37 -0.76
C LEU A 63 1.04 5.18 -0.72
N MET A 64 2.07 5.27 0.12
CA MET A 64 3.06 4.19 0.30
C MET A 64 2.47 2.98 1.03
N GLU A 65 1.65 3.22 2.06
CA GLU A 65 0.88 2.16 2.74
C GLU A 65 -0.07 1.47 1.75
N TYR A 66 -0.85 2.25 1.01
CA TYR A 66 -1.79 1.73 0.00
C TYR A 66 -1.08 0.87 -1.04
N GLN A 67 -0.01 1.38 -1.66
CA GLN A 67 0.75 0.60 -2.64
C GLN A 67 1.30 -0.69 -2.03
N SER A 68 1.89 -0.61 -0.83
CA SER A 68 2.45 -1.78 -0.16
C SER A 68 1.40 -2.86 0.10
N GLN A 69 0.26 -2.47 0.68
CA GLN A 69 -0.77 -3.42 1.09
C GLN A 69 -1.44 -4.08 -0.11
N VAL A 70 -1.75 -3.29 -1.15
CA VAL A 70 -2.35 -3.82 -2.38
C VAL A 70 -1.37 -4.75 -3.10
N ASN A 71 -0.09 -4.41 -3.21
CA ASN A 71 0.90 -5.30 -3.81
C ASN A 71 1.13 -6.59 -3.01
N ASN A 72 0.87 -6.60 -1.71
CA ASN A 72 1.05 -7.76 -0.86
C ASN A 72 -0.20 -8.66 -0.78
N GLY A 73 -1.39 -8.17 -1.11
CA GLY A 73 -2.63 -8.93 -0.89
C GLY A 73 -3.91 -8.28 -1.39
N GLY A 74 -3.81 -7.38 -2.36
CA GLY A 74 -4.94 -6.69 -2.97
C GLY A 74 -5.59 -5.65 -2.06
N HIS A 75 -6.67 -5.07 -2.57
CA HIS A 75 -7.47 -4.08 -1.85
C HIS A 75 -8.11 -4.66 -0.58
N ASP A 76 -8.44 -5.96 -0.57
CA ASP A 76 -9.00 -6.64 0.61
C ASP A 76 -8.06 -6.55 1.81
N GLN A 77 -6.78 -6.88 1.60
CA GLN A 77 -5.76 -6.76 2.64
C GLN A 77 -5.56 -5.31 3.07
N TYR A 78 -5.55 -4.36 2.13
CA TYR A 78 -5.43 -2.94 2.45
C TYR A 78 -6.55 -2.46 3.38
N PHE A 79 -7.82 -2.68 3.02
CA PHE A 79 -8.94 -2.22 3.82
C PHE A 79 -8.98 -2.90 5.18
N THR A 80 -8.80 -4.22 5.22
CA THR A 80 -8.76 -4.99 6.47
C THR A 80 -7.66 -4.46 7.41
N ASN A 81 -6.46 -4.20 6.90
CA ASN A 81 -5.34 -3.77 7.75
C ASN A 81 -5.51 -2.32 8.23
N VAL A 82 -5.97 -1.41 7.37
CA VAL A 82 -6.15 0.00 7.73
C VAL A 82 -7.31 0.18 8.69
N GLU A 83 -8.44 -0.49 8.47
CA GLU A 83 -9.59 -0.42 9.37
C GLU A 83 -9.25 -0.91 10.78
N ASN A 84 -8.37 -1.90 10.90
CA ASN A 84 -7.92 -2.43 12.18
C ASN A 84 -6.89 -1.54 12.91
N THR A 85 -6.23 -0.63 12.19
CA THR A 85 -5.06 0.10 12.73
C THR A 85 -5.25 1.62 12.78
N GLY A 86 -6.24 2.16 12.08
CA GLY A 86 -6.43 3.60 11.97
C GLY A 86 -7.81 4.03 11.46
N ASP A 87 -7.83 5.22 10.88
CA ASP A 87 -9.05 5.82 10.31
C ASP A 87 -9.03 5.65 8.80
N LEU A 88 -9.73 4.63 8.31
CA LEU A 88 -9.81 4.32 6.89
C LEU A 88 -10.40 5.48 6.06
N GLN A 89 -11.31 6.27 6.62
CA GLN A 89 -11.88 7.42 5.91
C GLN A 89 -10.86 8.55 5.74
N LYS A 90 -10.00 8.76 6.75
CA LYS A 90 -8.89 9.70 6.66
C LYS A 90 -7.87 9.27 5.60
N GLU A 91 -7.51 7.99 5.58
CA GLU A 91 -6.60 7.39 4.58
C GLU A 91 -7.15 7.57 3.16
N MET A 92 -8.41 7.20 2.93
CA MET A 92 -9.07 7.41 1.65
C MET A 92 -9.10 8.89 1.24
N SER A 93 -9.33 9.80 2.19
CA SER A 93 -9.33 11.25 1.92
C SER A 93 -7.94 11.79 1.56
N ALA A 94 -6.86 11.22 2.10
CA ALA A 94 -5.49 11.57 1.73
C ALA A 94 -5.16 11.05 0.32
N LEU A 95 -5.49 9.79 0.03
CA LEU A 95 -5.33 9.19 -1.29
C LEU A 95 -6.06 9.96 -2.39
N GLU A 96 -7.27 10.46 -2.09
CA GLU A 96 -8.05 11.29 -3.02
C GLU A 96 -7.32 12.53 -3.52
N GLN A 97 -6.39 13.08 -2.73
CA GLN A 97 -5.65 14.29 -3.10
C GLN A 97 -4.53 14.03 -4.11
N ILE A 98 -4.08 12.78 -4.25
CA ILE A 98 -2.88 12.42 -5.02
C ILE A 98 -3.15 11.43 -6.16
N LEU A 99 -4.13 10.54 -6.01
CA LEU A 99 -4.48 9.56 -7.04
C LEU A 99 -5.14 10.23 -8.25
N SER A 100 -4.94 9.64 -9.42
CA SER A 100 -5.67 10.03 -10.64
C SER A 100 -7.17 9.75 -10.49
N GLU A 101 -8.02 10.40 -11.31
CA GLU A 101 -9.48 10.17 -11.27
C GLU A 101 -9.85 8.68 -11.47
N LYS A 102 -9.08 7.97 -12.30
CA LYS A 102 -9.25 6.54 -12.56
C LYS A 102 -8.96 5.71 -11.30
N LEU A 103 -7.80 5.91 -10.69
CA LEU A 103 -7.41 5.19 -9.47
C LEU A 103 -8.31 5.54 -8.28
N ASN A 104 -8.75 6.80 -8.16
CA ASN A 104 -9.72 7.22 -7.15
C ASN A 104 -11.09 6.55 -7.34
N SER A 105 -11.57 6.47 -8.57
CA SER A 105 -12.83 5.77 -8.87
C SER A 105 -12.71 4.28 -8.57
N ASN A 106 -11.54 3.70 -8.84
CA ASN A 106 -11.22 2.30 -8.53
C ASN A 106 -11.21 2.05 -7.02
N LEU A 107 -10.48 2.86 -6.24
CA LEU A 107 -10.43 2.78 -4.78
C LEU A 107 -11.83 2.83 -4.16
N LYS A 108 -12.69 3.76 -4.62
CA LYS A 108 -14.08 3.88 -4.14
C LYS A 108 -14.94 2.67 -4.53
N ARG A 109 -14.68 2.06 -5.70
CA ARG A 109 -15.37 0.85 -6.14
C ARG A 109 -14.95 -0.35 -5.29
N ALA A 110 -13.65 -0.51 -5.06
CA ALA A 110 -13.09 -1.55 -4.21
C ALA A 110 -13.65 -1.45 -2.79
N TYR A 111 -13.66 -0.24 -2.21
CA TYR A 111 -14.19 -0.03 -0.85
C TYR A 111 -15.67 -0.44 -0.73
N LYS A 112 -16.49 -0.13 -1.73
CA LYS A 112 -17.91 -0.56 -1.73
C LYS A 112 -18.05 -2.08 -1.79
N ALA A 113 -17.20 -2.77 -2.54
CA ALA A 113 -17.22 -4.21 -2.61
C ALA A 113 -16.75 -4.85 -1.29
N TYR A 114 -15.69 -4.30 -0.69
CA TYR A 114 -15.23 -4.68 0.64
C TYR A 114 -16.35 -4.57 1.69
N LEU A 115 -17.08 -3.45 1.73
CA LEU A 115 -18.22 -3.29 2.66
C LEU A 115 -19.33 -4.34 2.45
N VAL A 116 -19.57 -4.77 1.21
CA VAL A 116 -20.53 -5.85 0.93
C VAL A 116 -20.03 -7.19 1.47
N LEU A 117 -18.73 -7.46 1.40
CA LEU A 117 -18.14 -8.68 1.94
C LEU A 117 -18.14 -8.71 3.47
N GLU A 118 -17.95 -7.55 4.12
CA GLU A 118 -18.10 -7.41 5.58
C GLU A 118 -19.54 -7.72 6.04
N GLU A 119 -20.55 -7.32 5.27
CA GLU A 119 -21.96 -7.63 5.57
C GLU A 119 -22.34 -9.08 5.19
N LYS A 120 -21.74 -9.59 4.11
CA LYS A 120 -22.06 -10.87 3.49
C LYS A 120 -20.81 -11.53 2.93
N GLU A 121 -20.15 -12.28 3.81
CA GLU A 121 -19.00 -13.11 3.45
C GLU A 121 -19.35 -14.07 2.29
N GLY A 122 -18.45 -14.17 1.31
CA GLY A 122 -18.62 -15.05 0.14
C GLY A 122 -19.60 -14.52 -0.93
N ASP A 123 -19.85 -13.21 -1.00
CA ASP A 123 -20.60 -12.63 -2.13
C ASP A 123 -19.73 -12.61 -3.40
N GLU A 124 -19.95 -13.59 -4.28
CA GLU A 124 -19.19 -13.78 -5.53
C GLU A 124 -19.05 -12.50 -6.38
N LYS A 125 -20.07 -11.62 -6.40
CA LYS A 125 -20.01 -10.38 -7.19
C LYS A 125 -19.12 -9.33 -6.56
N ALA A 126 -19.10 -9.27 -5.24
CA ALA A 126 -18.23 -8.37 -4.51
C ALA A 126 -16.76 -8.85 -4.59
N GLU A 127 -16.52 -10.17 -4.49
CA GLU A 127 -15.20 -10.77 -4.72
C GLU A 127 -14.70 -10.47 -6.14
N GLU A 128 -15.49 -10.75 -7.17
CA GLU A 128 -15.15 -10.44 -8.57
C GLU A 128 -14.88 -8.93 -8.76
N THR A 129 -15.62 -8.08 -8.05
CA THR A 129 -15.40 -6.63 -8.11
C THR A 129 -14.08 -6.22 -7.49
N LEU A 130 -13.67 -6.81 -6.36
CA LEU A 130 -12.36 -6.55 -5.74
C LEU A 130 -11.22 -7.01 -6.64
N GLU A 131 -11.30 -8.23 -7.19
CA GLU A 131 -10.29 -8.76 -8.12
C GLU A 131 -10.12 -7.84 -9.34
N GLN A 132 -11.22 -7.37 -9.93
CA GLN A 132 -11.15 -6.39 -11.02
C GLN A 132 -10.54 -5.05 -10.59
N CYS A 133 -10.72 -4.64 -9.33
CA CYS A 133 -10.10 -3.42 -8.82
C CYS A 133 -8.60 -3.62 -8.61
N ASP A 134 -8.16 -4.80 -8.15
CA ASP A 134 -6.75 -5.16 -8.06
C ASP A 134 -6.09 -5.11 -9.44
N ASP A 135 -6.71 -5.70 -10.46
CA ASP A 135 -6.23 -5.65 -11.85
C ASP A 135 -6.06 -4.20 -12.34
N VAL A 136 -7.06 -3.35 -12.13
CA VAL A 136 -7.00 -1.93 -12.49
C VAL A 136 -5.87 -1.22 -11.74
N PHE A 137 -5.61 -1.57 -10.48
CA PHE A 137 -4.47 -1.01 -9.75
C PHE A 137 -3.15 -1.42 -10.41
N TYR A 138 -2.92 -2.72 -10.65
CA TYR A 138 -1.67 -3.21 -11.23
C TYR A 138 -1.42 -2.66 -12.64
N GLU A 139 -2.45 -2.55 -13.46
CA GLU A 139 -2.36 -1.95 -14.80
C GLU A 139 -1.94 -0.46 -14.76
N ASN A 140 -2.19 0.24 -13.66
CA ASN A 140 -1.97 1.68 -13.52
C ASN A 140 -0.95 2.00 -12.42
N GLU A 141 -0.22 1.00 -11.91
CA GLU A 141 0.75 1.16 -10.82
C GLU A 141 1.87 2.14 -11.19
N GLU A 142 2.24 2.23 -12.48
CA GLU A 142 3.29 3.17 -12.90
C GLU A 142 2.90 4.64 -12.64
N GLU A 143 1.61 4.99 -12.61
CA GLU A 143 1.17 6.34 -12.21
C GLU A 143 1.53 6.62 -10.75
N ILE A 144 1.34 5.63 -9.87
CA ILE A 144 1.70 5.70 -8.45
C ILE A 144 3.22 5.76 -8.30
N ASN A 145 3.95 4.88 -9.01
CA ASN A 145 5.41 4.88 -9.02
C ASN A 145 5.97 6.23 -9.46
N GLN A 146 5.39 6.86 -10.48
CA GLN A 146 5.81 8.16 -10.94
C GLN A 146 5.59 9.24 -9.87
N ALA A 147 4.44 9.26 -9.21
CA ALA A 147 4.17 10.19 -8.11
C ALA A 147 5.17 10.01 -6.95
N LEU A 148 5.49 8.76 -6.60
CA LEU A 148 6.46 8.43 -5.56
C LEU A 148 7.91 8.76 -5.98
N LYS A 149 8.31 8.54 -7.24
CA LYS A 149 9.61 8.96 -7.76
C LYS A 149 9.77 10.48 -7.71
N GLU A 150 8.72 11.22 -8.08
CA GLU A 150 8.70 12.67 -7.98
C GLU A 150 8.82 13.16 -6.54
N TYR A 151 8.15 12.48 -5.60
CA TYR A 151 8.30 12.77 -4.18
C TYR A 151 9.73 12.46 -3.69
N ALA A 152 10.26 11.28 -4.00
CA ALA A 152 11.61 10.88 -3.66
C ALA A 152 12.66 11.87 -4.20
N SER A 153 12.42 12.45 -5.38
CA SER A 153 13.30 13.45 -5.98
C SER A 153 13.41 14.75 -5.18
N LYS A 154 12.37 15.09 -4.41
CA LYS A 154 12.23 16.32 -3.61
C LYS A 154 12.73 16.16 -2.17
N LEU A 155 12.95 14.93 -1.71
CA LEU A 155 13.53 14.67 -0.39
C LEU A 155 14.95 15.28 -0.36
N GLU A 156 15.17 16.24 0.53
CA GLU A 156 16.48 16.87 0.71
C GLU A 156 17.56 15.82 0.98
N GLN A 157 18.77 16.04 0.47
CA GLN A 157 19.90 15.12 0.62
C GLN A 157 20.43 15.10 2.05
#